data_AF-A0A2E2SYV2-F1
#
_entry.id   AF-A0A2E2SYV2-F1
#
_cell.length_a   1.000
_cell.length_b   1.000
_cell.length_c   1.000
_cell.angle_alpha   90.00
_cell.angle_beta   90.00
_cell.angle_gamma   90.00
#
_symmetry.space_group_name_H-M   'P 1'
#
loop_
_entity.id
_entity.type
_entity.pdbx_description
1 polymer ?
#
loop_
_entity_poly.entity_id
_entity_poly.type
_entity_poly.pdbx_seq_one_letter_code
_entity_poly.pdbx_strand_id
1 'polypeptide(L)'
;MNQVTQRKYRDEVETFLSRLETQARKLVALADVIEKTVDTTEVTGYRPFREEVDNFKALSLVITDRLAKLEKHPKKDELEEQFHKLQILMLRIVIKTSLKFFFVMSAKPVLPLGAREMFQSELRTLYEAERMISHPRYVSHLDESAKDDLEVAKEILQEIIENAPALLNFSKRKKRKAPSRNAG
;
A
#
# COMPACT_ATOMS: atom_id res chain seq x y z
N MET A 1 -5.37 17.51 28.23
CA MET A 1 -4.04 16.91 28.00
C MET A 1 -2.98 17.94 28.36
N ASN A 2 -1.93 17.60 29.12
CA ASN A 2 -0.92 18.58 29.54
C ASN A 2 0.13 18.84 28.44
N GLN A 3 0.91 19.93 28.57
CA GLN A 3 1.93 20.31 27.57
C GLN A 3 3.04 19.26 27.41
N VAL A 4 3.39 18.53 28.48
CA VAL A 4 4.43 17.49 28.46
C VAL A 4 3.99 16.30 27.59
N THR A 5 2.74 15.86 27.71
CA THR A 5 2.15 14.79 26.90
C THR A 5 2.05 15.21 25.43
N GLN A 6 1.68 16.46 25.15
CA GLN A 6 1.65 17.01 23.79
C GLN A 6 3.03 17.01 23.14
N ARG A 7 4.06 17.45 23.87
CA ARG A 7 5.45 17.43 23.39
C ARG A 7 5.91 16.00 23.08
N LYS A 8 5.61 15.04 23.96
CA LYS A 8 5.93 13.62 23.75
C LYS A 8 5.30 13.08 22.47
N TYR A 9 4.00 13.30 22.26
CA TYR A 9 3.34 12.82 21.02
C TYR A 9 3.90 13.48 19.77
N ARG A 10 4.30 14.75 19.86
CA ARG A 10 4.93 15.45 18.74
C ARG A 10 6.28 14.81 18.40
N ASP A 11 7.14 14.57 19.40
CA ASP A 11 8.43 13.92 19.20
C ASP A 11 8.28 12.48 18.66
N GLU A 12 7.25 11.74 19.11
CA GLU A 12 6.88 10.43 18.55
C GLU A 12 6.48 10.52 17.07
N VAL A 13 5.62 11.48 16.70
CA VAL A 13 5.20 11.68 15.30
C VAL A 13 6.38 12.05 14.43
N GLU A 14 7.24 13.00 14.84
CA GLU A 14 8.45 13.39 14.09
C GLU A 14 9.36 12.16 13.87
N THR A 15 9.55 11.33 14.90
CA THR A 15 10.33 10.09 14.79
C THR A 15 9.70 9.10 13.82
N PHE A 16 8.38 8.91 13.89
CA PHE A 16 7.68 7.98 13.01
C PHE A 16 7.64 8.47 11.56
N LEU A 17 7.51 9.78 11.32
CA LEU A 17 7.60 10.37 9.99
C LEU A 17 8.98 10.14 9.35
N SER A 18 10.07 10.32 10.09
CA SER A 18 11.41 10.00 9.57
C SER A 18 11.57 8.53 9.20
N ARG A 19 10.99 7.62 10.00
CA ARG A 19 10.95 6.18 9.67
C ARG A 19 10.09 5.91 8.44
N LEU A 20 8.94 6.55 8.32
CA LEU A 20 8.03 6.41 7.19
C LEU A 20 8.68 6.91 5.89
N GLU A 21 9.44 8.01 5.95
CA GLU A 21 10.24 8.51 4.83
C GLU A 21 11.30 7.49 4.41
N THR A 22 11.98 6.86 5.38
CA THR A 22 12.95 5.80 5.09
C THR A 22 12.28 4.61 4.39
N GLN A 23 11.08 4.22 4.81
CA GLN A 23 10.30 3.18 4.15
C GLN A 23 9.87 3.59 2.73
N ALA A 24 9.45 4.85 2.53
CA ALA A 24 9.12 5.38 1.21
C ALA A 24 10.31 5.29 0.24
N ARG A 25 11.50 5.67 0.69
CA ARG A 25 12.74 5.56 -0.12
C ARG A 25 13.06 4.11 -0.48
N LYS A 26 12.84 3.17 0.44
CA LYS A 26 12.99 1.73 0.16
C LYS A 26 11.98 1.24 -0.88
N LEU A 27 10.71 1.69 -0.78
CA LEU A 27 9.68 1.37 -1.77
C LEU A 27 10.07 1.86 -3.16
N VAL A 28 10.59 3.09 -3.29
CA VAL A 28 11.12 3.61 -4.56
C VAL A 28 12.22 2.70 -5.10
N ALA A 29 13.20 2.35 -4.29
CA ALA A 29 14.31 1.49 -4.72
C ALA A 29 13.83 0.09 -5.15
N LEU A 30 12.87 -0.50 -4.42
CA LEU A 30 12.29 -1.80 -4.76
C LEU A 30 11.47 -1.72 -6.06
N ALA A 31 10.69 -0.66 -6.25
CA ALA A 31 9.93 -0.42 -7.47
C ALA A 31 10.86 -0.26 -8.68
N ASP A 32 11.95 0.49 -8.54
CA ASP A 32 12.97 0.65 -9.59
C ASP A 32 13.64 -0.69 -9.97
N VAL A 33 13.90 -1.56 -8.98
CA VAL A 33 14.43 -2.90 -9.24
C VAL A 33 13.41 -3.70 -10.04
N ILE A 34 12.14 -3.74 -9.61
CA ILE A 34 11.05 -4.45 -10.31
C ILE A 34 10.90 -3.94 -11.75
N GLU A 35 10.99 -2.63 -11.97
CA GLU A 35 10.90 -2.00 -13.29
C GLU A 35 12.07 -2.40 -14.21
N LYS A 36 13.25 -2.69 -13.65
CA LYS A 36 14.45 -3.09 -14.41
C LYS A 36 14.57 -4.60 -14.62
N THR A 37 13.96 -5.43 -13.78
CA THR A 37 14.06 -6.89 -13.82
C THR A 37 12.89 -7.59 -14.53
N VAL A 38 12.12 -6.85 -15.34
CA VAL A 38 10.81 -7.24 -15.90
C VAL A 38 10.78 -8.59 -16.66
N ASP A 39 11.92 -9.10 -17.12
CA ASP A 39 12.03 -10.37 -17.83
C ASP A 39 12.27 -11.60 -16.96
N THR A 40 12.54 -11.46 -15.66
CA THR A 40 12.78 -12.65 -14.84
C THR A 40 11.46 -13.30 -14.45
N THR A 41 11.35 -14.59 -14.76
CA THR A 41 10.26 -15.51 -14.43
C THR A 41 9.89 -15.58 -12.94
N GLU A 42 10.57 -14.81 -12.10
CA GLU A 42 10.53 -14.91 -10.65
C GLU A 42 9.64 -13.84 -10.02
N VAL A 43 8.39 -14.26 -9.75
CA VAL A 43 7.44 -13.63 -8.83
C VAL A 43 8.05 -13.29 -7.45
N THR A 44 9.14 -13.95 -7.05
CA THR A 44 9.83 -13.75 -5.77
C THR A 44 10.35 -12.32 -5.59
N GLY A 45 10.76 -11.65 -6.67
CA GLY A 45 11.27 -10.27 -6.62
C GLY A 45 10.22 -9.23 -6.21
N TYR A 46 8.93 -9.56 -6.35
CA TYR A 46 7.83 -8.69 -5.97
C TYR A 46 7.50 -8.74 -4.47
N ARG A 47 7.91 -9.82 -3.78
CA ARG A 47 7.55 -10.04 -2.37
C ARG A 47 8.14 -8.98 -1.43
N PRO A 48 9.43 -8.58 -1.53
CA PRO A 48 9.98 -7.53 -0.69
C PRO A 48 9.23 -6.20 -0.83
N PHE A 49 8.78 -5.87 -2.04
CA PHE A 49 7.97 -4.67 -2.28
C PHE A 49 6.66 -4.71 -1.48
N ARG A 50 5.91 -5.82 -1.55
CA ARG A 50 4.67 -5.97 -0.77
C ARG A 50 4.89 -5.91 0.74
N GLU A 51 5.91 -6.59 1.23
CA GLU A 51 6.23 -6.57 2.66
C GLU A 51 6.52 -5.14 3.12
N GLU A 52 7.22 -4.34 2.31
CA GLU A 52 7.47 -2.94 2.64
C GLU A 52 6.21 -2.06 2.52
N VAL A 53 5.30 -2.34 1.58
CA VAL A 53 4.00 -1.66 1.50
C VAL A 53 3.18 -1.93 2.77
N ASP A 54 3.14 -3.18 3.24
CA ASP A 54 2.44 -3.55 4.48
C ASP A 54 3.07 -2.88 5.71
N ASN A 55 4.42 -2.82 5.78
CA ASN A 55 5.14 -2.11 6.83
C ASN A 55 4.81 -0.60 6.84
N PHE A 56 4.74 0.02 5.65
CA PHE A 56 4.37 1.42 5.49
C PHE A 56 2.94 1.67 5.96
N LYS A 57 1.99 0.82 5.55
CA LYS A 57 0.58 0.90 5.99
C LYS A 57 0.47 0.75 7.51
N ALA A 58 1.18 -0.19 8.11
CA ALA A 58 1.18 -0.40 9.55
C ALA A 58 1.69 0.84 10.31
N LEU A 59 2.81 1.43 9.87
CA LEU A 59 3.35 2.65 10.49
C LEU A 59 2.42 3.85 10.28
N SER A 60 1.79 3.95 9.11
CA SER A 60 0.81 5.00 8.80
C SER A 60 -0.38 4.99 9.77
N LEU A 61 -0.86 3.80 10.17
CA LEU A 61 -1.93 3.68 11.17
C LEU A 61 -1.50 4.21 12.54
N VAL A 62 -0.26 3.91 12.96
CA VAL A 62 0.29 4.41 14.23
C VAL A 62 0.44 5.93 14.19
N ILE A 63 0.95 6.49 13.10
CA ILE A 63 1.09 7.94 12.92
C ILE A 63 -0.29 8.62 12.98
N THR A 64 -1.30 8.05 12.32
CA THR A 64 -2.67 8.58 12.33
C THR A 64 -3.23 8.67 13.74
N ASP A 65 -3.09 7.61 14.55
CA ASP A 65 -3.52 7.62 15.96
C ASP A 65 -2.76 8.66 16.80
N ARG A 66 -1.47 8.87 16.53
CA ARG A 66 -0.67 9.86 17.26
C ARG A 66 -0.98 11.30 16.85
N LEU A 67 -1.17 11.57 15.56
CA LEU A 67 -1.60 12.88 15.05
C LEU A 67 -2.97 13.28 15.60
N ALA A 68 -3.91 12.32 15.72
CA ALA A 68 -5.20 12.55 16.34
C ALA A 68 -5.09 13.03 17.80
N LYS A 69 -4.00 12.69 18.51
CA LYS A 69 -3.74 13.13 19.89
C LYS A 69 -3.12 14.53 19.99
N LEU A 70 -2.74 15.14 18.86
CA LEU A 70 -2.10 16.46 18.80
C LEU A 70 -3.08 17.63 18.58
N GLU A 71 -4.39 17.46 18.82
CA GLU A 71 -5.47 18.40 18.44
C GLU A 71 -5.22 19.90 18.70
N LYS A 72 -4.42 20.26 19.70
CA LYS A 72 -4.15 21.66 20.09
C LYS A 72 -2.68 22.06 19.92
N HIS A 73 -1.85 21.23 19.30
CA HIS A 73 -0.43 21.50 19.13
C HIS A 73 -0.20 22.31 17.85
N PRO A 74 0.57 23.42 17.89
CA PRO A 74 0.76 24.32 16.74
C PRO A 74 1.43 23.65 15.54
N LYS A 75 2.24 22.60 15.76
CA LYS A 75 2.89 21.82 14.69
C LYS A 75 2.00 20.75 14.04
N LYS A 76 0.76 20.54 14.51
CA LYS A 76 -0.07 19.44 14.02
C LYS A 76 -0.24 19.50 12.51
N ASP A 77 -0.65 20.65 11.99
CA ASP A 77 -0.95 20.84 10.56
C ASP A 77 0.28 20.58 9.67
N GLU A 78 1.46 21.06 10.10
CA GLU A 78 2.73 20.82 9.41
C GLU A 78 3.07 19.32 9.34
N LEU A 79 2.89 18.59 10.45
CA LEU A 79 3.15 17.16 10.52
C LEU A 79 2.14 16.33 9.72
N GLU A 80 0.86 16.76 9.71
CA GLU A 80 -0.18 16.16 8.87
C GLU A 80 0.13 16.37 7.38
N GLU A 81 0.62 17.55 6.99
CA GLU A 81 1.02 17.82 5.60
C GLU A 81 2.20 16.93 5.18
N GLN A 82 3.23 16.80 6.01
CA GLN A 82 4.36 15.90 5.75
C GLN A 82 3.90 14.44 5.63
N PHE A 83 3.01 14.02 6.52
CA PHE A 83 2.43 12.67 6.47
C PHE A 83 1.65 12.43 5.17
N HIS A 84 0.80 13.38 4.76
CA HIS A 84 0.02 13.28 3.54
C HIS A 84 0.90 13.19 2.29
N LYS A 85 1.99 13.98 2.22
CA LYS A 85 2.97 13.91 1.11
C LYS A 85 3.57 12.51 0.99
N LEU A 86 3.95 11.88 2.11
CA LEU A 86 4.47 10.52 2.13
C LEU A 86 3.41 9.49 1.72
N GLN A 87 2.15 9.65 2.15
CA GLN A 87 1.06 8.77 1.75
C GLN A 87 0.80 8.85 0.23
N ILE A 88 0.76 10.05 -0.34
CA ILE A 88 0.59 10.24 -1.79
C ILE A 88 1.73 9.57 -2.55
N LEU A 89 2.98 9.78 -2.13
CA LEU A 89 4.15 9.14 -2.73
C LEU A 89 4.00 7.62 -2.72
N MET A 90 3.65 7.03 -1.57
CA MET A 90 3.46 5.59 -1.45
C MET A 90 2.33 5.08 -2.34
N LEU A 91 1.16 5.73 -2.32
CA LEU A 91 -0.01 5.31 -3.11
C LEU A 91 0.29 5.30 -4.61
N ARG A 92 1.00 6.33 -5.10
CA ARG A 92 1.43 6.41 -6.51
C ARG A 92 2.35 5.26 -6.89
N ILE A 93 3.36 4.98 -6.06
CA ILE A 93 4.30 3.88 -6.29
C ILE A 93 3.55 2.55 -6.31
N VAL A 94 2.65 2.33 -5.34
CA VAL A 94 1.84 1.11 -5.28
C VAL A 94 1.02 0.94 -6.56
N ILE A 95 0.25 1.94 -6.98
CA ILE A 95 -0.58 1.84 -8.19
C ILE A 95 0.28 1.51 -9.39
N LYS A 96 1.34 2.28 -9.65
CA LYS A 96 2.22 2.08 -10.82
C LYS A 96 2.84 0.68 -10.83
N THR A 97 3.37 0.24 -9.68
CA THR A 97 4.02 -1.08 -9.57
C THR A 97 3.00 -2.22 -9.66
N SER A 98 1.79 -2.08 -9.11
CA SER A 98 0.69 -3.02 -9.26
C SER A 98 0.24 -3.17 -10.71
N LEU A 99 0.05 -2.06 -11.43
CA LEU A 99 -0.31 -2.07 -12.85
C LEU A 99 0.74 -2.78 -13.69
N LYS A 100 2.02 -2.49 -13.45
CA LYS A 100 3.12 -3.18 -14.12
C LYS A 100 3.11 -4.68 -13.84
N PHE A 101 2.86 -5.08 -12.60
CA PHE A 101 2.71 -6.49 -12.25
C PHE A 101 1.61 -7.16 -13.07
N PHE A 102 0.42 -6.55 -13.16
CA PHE A 102 -0.68 -7.13 -13.95
C PHE A 102 -0.33 -7.25 -15.43
N PHE A 103 0.27 -6.20 -16.01
CA PHE A 103 0.71 -6.21 -17.40
C PHE A 103 1.72 -7.32 -17.71
N VAL A 104 2.72 -7.50 -16.84
CA VAL A 104 3.74 -8.55 -17.01
C VAL A 104 3.11 -9.93 -16.87
N MET A 105 2.19 -10.11 -15.93
CA MET A 105 1.52 -11.39 -15.72
C MET A 105 0.54 -11.74 -16.85
N SER A 106 -0.14 -10.76 -17.46
CA SER A 106 -1.04 -11.00 -18.59
C SER A 106 -0.30 -11.41 -19.88
N ALA A 107 0.97 -11.02 -20.01
CA ALA A 107 1.81 -11.40 -21.15
C ALA A 107 2.39 -12.82 -21.05
N LYS A 108 2.25 -13.51 -19.92
CA LYS A 108 2.84 -14.85 -19.71
C LYS A 108 1.95 -15.96 -20.30
N PRO A 109 2.49 -16.84 -21.16
CA PRO A 109 1.73 -17.97 -21.71
C PRO A 109 1.40 -19.04 -20.66
N VAL A 110 2.21 -19.14 -19.60
CA VAL A 110 1.99 -20.04 -18.46
C VAL A 110 2.20 -19.25 -17.17
N LEU A 111 1.21 -19.25 -16.30
CA LEU A 111 1.30 -18.59 -15.00
C LEU A 111 2.13 -19.42 -14.02
N PRO A 112 3.02 -18.79 -13.21
CA PRO A 112 3.80 -19.50 -12.21
C PRO A 112 2.91 -20.07 -11.09
N LEU A 113 3.41 -21.09 -10.40
CA LEU A 113 2.74 -21.63 -9.21
C LEU A 113 2.51 -20.52 -8.18
N GLY A 114 1.30 -20.44 -7.64
CA GLY A 114 0.92 -19.37 -6.70
C GLY A 114 0.55 -18.02 -7.33
N ALA A 115 0.55 -17.92 -8.68
CA ALA A 115 0.18 -16.69 -9.38
C ALA A 115 -1.24 -16.22 -9.04
N ARG A 116 -2.17 -17.14 -8.78
CA ARG A 116 -3.56 -16.81 -8.43
C ARG A 116 -3.65 -16.08 -7.10
N GLU A 117 -3.03 -16.62 -6.06
CA GLU A 117 -3.00 -16.02 -4.72
C GLU A 117 -2.29 -14.67 -4.77
N MET A 118 -1.20 -14.60 -5.53
CA MET A 118 -0.47 -13.37 -5.74
C MET A 118 -1.33 -12.32 -6.45
N PHE A 119 -2.01 -12.68 -7.54
CA PHE A 119 -2.90 -11.80 -8.29
C PHE A 119 -4.03 -11.27 -7.40
N GLN A 120 -4.71 -12.14 -6.65
CA GLN A 120 -5.77 -11.72 -5.73
C GLN A 120 -5.27 -10.75 -4.65
N SER A 121 -4.09 -11.03 -4.09
CA SER A 121 -3.48 -10.13 -3.13
C SER A 121 -3.05 -8.81 -3.76
N GLU A 122 -2.59 -8.80 -5.01
CA GLU A 122 -2.28 -7.54 -5.70
C GLU A 122 -3.53 -6.72 -5.99
N LEU A 123 -4.58 -7.40 -6.44
CA LEU A 123 -5.84 -6.77 -6.78
C LEU A 123 -6.44 -6.08 -5.56
N ARG A 124 -6.33 -6.72 -4.40
CA ARG A 124 -6.70 -6.11 -3.12
C ARG A 124 -5.87 -4.86 -2.84
N THR A 125 -4.55 -4.93 -3.01
CA THR A 125 -3.65 -3.80 -2.76
C THR A 125 -3.97 -2.63 -3.69
N LEU A 126 -4.19 -2.89 -4.98
CA LEU A 126 -4.59 -1.89 -5.96
C LEU A 126 -5.93 -1.26 -5.61
N TYR A 127 -6.93 -2.07 -5.25
CA TYR A 127 -8.25 -1.58 -4.84
C TYR A 127 -8.19 -0.70 -3.58
N GLU A 128 -7.40 -1.10 -2.58
CA GLU A 128 -7.19 -0.29 -1.37
C GLU A 128 -6.47 1.04 -1.71
N ALA A 129 -5.45 1.00 -2.58
CA ALA A 129 -4.69 2.18 -2.97
C ALA A 129 -5.52 3.17 -3.80
N GLU A 130 -6.28 2.68 -4.78
CA GLU A 130 -7.24 3.46 -5.57
C GLU A 130 -8.23 4.18 -4.65
N ARG A 131 -8.91 3.44 -3.77
CA ARG A 131 -9.91 4.05 -2.87
C ARG A 131 -9.31 5.11 -1.95
N MET A 132 -8.08 4.88 -1.49
CA MET A 132 -7.38 5.86 -0.66
C MET A 132 -7.03 7.10 -1.46
N ILE A 133 -6.37 6.97 -2.62
CA ILE A 133 -5.85 8.10 -3.39
C ILE A 133 -6.97 8.91 -4.07
N SER A 134 -8.11 8.28 -4.39
CA SER A 134 -9.32 8.92 -4.90
C SER A 134 -10.03 9.81 -3.88
N HIS A 135 -9.62 9.79 -2.60
CA HIS A 135 -10.18 10.69 -1.59
C HIS A 135 -9.82 12.16 -1.91
N PRO A 136 -10.75 13.13 -1.84
CA PRO A 136 -10.53 14.53 -2.26
C PRO A 136 -9.27 15.19 -1.67
N ARG A 137 -8.94 14.85 -0.42
CA ARG A 137 -7.73 15.31 0.30
C ARG A 137 -6.40 14.95 -0.39
N TYR A 138 -6.39 14.00 -1.31
CA TYR A 138 -5.17 13.58 -2.02
C TYR A 138 -5.24 13.88 -3.52
N VAL A 139 -6.42 13.83 -4.14
CA VAL A 139 -6.63 14.07 -5.58
C VAL A 139 -6.07 15.43 -6.03
N SER A 140 -6.20 16.47 -5.20
CA SER A 140 -5.68 17.81 -5.48
C SER A 140 -4.15 17.89 -5.57
N HIS A 141 -3.44 16.86 -5.10
CA HIS A 141 -1.98 16.80 -5.05
C HIS A 141 -1.40 15.81 -6.07
N LEU A 142 -2.23 15.23 -6.94
CA LEU A 142 -1.78 14.33 -8.00
C LEU A 142 -1.36 15.14 -9.23
N ASP A 143 -0.21 14.79 -9.79
CA ASP A 143 0.18 15.22 -11.12
C ASP A 143 -0.58 14.44 -12.21
N GLU A 144 -0.46 14.87 -13.46
CA GLU A 144 -1.19 14.29 -14.59
C GLU A 144 -0.93 12.79 -14.72
N SER A 145 0.35 12.38 -14.67
CA SER A 145 0.74 10.97 -14.76
C SER A 145 0.12 10.11 -13.65
N ALA A 146 0.04 10.62 -12.41
CA ALA A 146 -0.61 9.88 -11.32
C ALA A 146 -2.13 9.77 -11.50
N LYS A 147 -2.77 10.75 -12.15
CA LYS A 147 -4.19 10.67 -12.50
C LYS A 147 -4.43 9.64 -13.59
N ASP A 148 -3.56 9.59 -14.60
CA ASP A 148 -3.65 8.59 -15.67
C ASP A 148 -3.50 7.17 -15.10
N ASP A 149 -2.49 6.93 -14.27
CA ASP A 149 -2.30 5.65 -13.57
C ASP A 149 -3.53 5.28 -12.72
N LEU A 150 -4.11 6.26 -12.02
CA LEU A 150 -5.32 6.06 -11.23
C LEU A 150 -6.53 5.69 -12.10
N GLU A 151 -6.68 6.31 -13.27
CA GLU A 151 -7.79 6.00 -14.17
C GLU A 151 -7.66 4.61 -14.77
N VAL A 152 -6.46 4.22 -15.22
CA VAL A 152 -6.17 2.85 -15.66
C VAL A 152 -6.47 1.84 -14.55
N ALA A 153 -6.09 2.15 -13.30
CA ALA A 153 -6.41 1.30 -12.16
C ALA A 153 -7.93 1.12 -11.97
N LYS A 154 -8.73 2.18 -12.12
CA LYS A 154 -10.20 2.10 -12.04
C LYS A 154 -10.77 1.25 -13.17
N GLU A 155 -10.30 1.42 -14.40
CA GLU A 155 -10.76 0.64 -15.56
C GLU A 155 -10.53 -0.85 -15.33
N ILE A 156 -9.32 -1.25 -14.88
CA ILE A 156 -9.01 -2.64 -14.55
C ILE A 156 -9.91 -3.16 -13.42
N LEU A 157 -10.10 -2.35 -12.37
CA LEU A 157 -10.95 -2.75 -11.24
C LEU A 157 -12.41 -2.92 -11.67
N GLN A 158 -12.91 -2.02 -12.52
CA GLN A 158 -14.26 -2.09 -13.08
C GLN A 158 -14.44 -3.35 -13.94
N GLU A 159 -13.51 -3.60 -14.86
CA GLU A 159 -13.49 -4.81 -15.70
C GLU A 159 -13.54 -6.09 -14.84
N ILE A 160 -12.80 -6.12 -13.73
CA ILE A 160 -12.80 -7.27 -12.81
C ILE A 160 -14.12 -7.36 -12.02
N ILE A 161 -14.71 -6.24 -11.61
CA ILE A 161 -16.03 -6.24 -10.95
C ILE A 161 -17.09 -6.82 -11.88
N GLU A 162 -17.05 -6.47 -13.16
CA GLU A 162 -18.03 -6.87 -14.16
C GLU A 162 -17.84 -8.34 -14.56
N ASN A 163 -16.61 -8.77 -14.85
CA ASN A 163 -16.36 -10.07 -15.48
C ASN A 163 -15.82 -11.15 -14.52
N ALA A 164 -15.26 -10.77 -13.37
CA ALA A 164 -14.70 -11.71 -12.41
C ALA A 164 -14.87 -11.28 -10.93
N PRO A 165 -16.10 -10.93 -10.47
CA PRO A 165 -16.33 -10.36 -9.14
C PRO A 165 -15.86 -11.28 -7.99
N ALA A 166 -15.80 -12.59 -8.23
CA ALA A 166 -15.28 -13.55 -7.26
C ALA A 166 -13.82 -13.30 -6.85
N LEU A 167 -13.04 -12.56 -7.64
CA LEU A 167 -11.66 -12.17 -7.32
C LEU A 167 -11.59 -11.09 -6.23
N LEU A 168 -12.67 -10.35 -6.01
CA LEU A 168 -12.78 -9.32 -4.97
C LEU A 168 -13.32 -9.88 -3.63
N ASN A 169 -13.53 -11.19 -3.53
CA ASN A 169 -13.93 -11.86 -2.29
C ASN A 169 -12.74 -12.00 -1.32
N PHE A 170 -12.30 -10.87 -0.75
CA PHE A 170 -11.15 -10.80 0.17
C PHE A 170 -11.39 -11.46 1.54
N SER A 171 -12.59 -11.98 1.78
CA SER A 171 -13.09 -12.48 3.07
C SER A 171 -12.64 -13.91 3.42
N LYS A 172 -12.00 -14.66 2.51
CA LYS A 172 -11.63 -16.06 2.73
C LYS A 172 -10.18 -16.23 3.18
N ARG A 173 -9.82 -15.68 4.34
CA ARG A 173 -8.64 -16.19 5.07
C ARG A 173 -9.02 -17.56 5.63
N LYS A 174 -8.57 -18.66 4.99
CA LYS A 174 -8.71 -20.02 5.54
C LYS A 174 -8.16 -20.01 6.98
N LYS A 175 -9.06 -20.10 7.97
CA LYS A 175 -8.66 -20.48 9.34
C LYS A 175 -7.94 -21.83 9.21
N ARG A 176 -6.61 -21.84 9.38
CA ARG A 176 -5.88 -23.11 9.57
C ARG A 176 -6.49 -23.74 10.81
N LYS A 177 -7.20 -24.86 10.66
CA LYS A 177 -7.65 -25.69 11.79
C LYS A 177 -6.38 -26.08 12.56
N ALA A 178 -6.31 -25.68 13.83
CA ALA A 178 -5.27 -26.17 14.73
C ALA A 178 -5.36 -27.71 14.80
N PRO A 179 -4.23 -28.43 14.86
CA PRO A 179 -4.26 -29.87 15.01
C PRO A 179 -4.87 -30.21 16.37
N SER A 180 -5.94 -31.00 16.35
CA SER A 180 -6.50 -31.64 17.54
C SER A 180 -5.42 -32.52 18.15
N ARG A 181 -4.87 -32.12 19.30
CA ARG A 181 -4.08 -33.03 20.13
C ARG A 181 -5.06 -34.04 20.74
N ASN A 182 -5.12 -35.23 20.16
CA ASN A 182 -5.65 -36.39 20.86
C ASN A 182 -4.70 -36.69 22.03
N ALA A 183 -5.19 -36.50 23.25
CA ALA A 183 -4.64 -37.14 24.43
C ALA A 183 -5.27 -38.54 24.50
N GLY A 184 -4.45 -39.55 24.20
CA GLY A 184 -4.67 -40.94 24.60
C GLY A 184 -3.67 -41.28 25.68
#